data_AF-A0A210Q5R8-F1
#
_entry.id   AF-A0A210Q5R8-F1
#
_cell.length_a   1.000
_cell.length_b   1.000
_cell.length_c   1.000
_cell.angle_alpha   90.00
_cell.angle_beta   90.00
_cell.angle_gamma   90.00
#
_symmetry.space_group_name_H-M   'P 1'
#
loop_
_entity.id
_entity.type
_entity.pdbx_description
1 polymer ?
#
loop_
_entity_poly.entity_id
_entity_poly.type
_entity_poly.pdbx_seq_one_letter_code
_entity_poly.pdbx_strand_id
1 'polypeptide(L)'
;MATNYQSSKETTNFARICRLVIDVIPDLLRDLLNTRLPASGLSAVLTTQKRKIFSVLLRHQKNILYPQGGVYEGSVKDLDTSLLYILLRNIGNIPSHQKSWGNAPNIADRSLSANIDRLREQRNEVFAHAPNTSLSDGDFQASWDIIRQSVEEIQNSELNTGRFVVAVDEILTMEMDHRMTNKYIEALLLDIKDDLKKDVGAVKEDVGAVKEDVGAVKEDVGAVKEDVGAVKKDVGVVKKDVGDVKEDVGAVKEDVGAMKEDVATVRADVSSMKDKLNTLSTGTSLKKDRVPKLTAMIGEFTERGWIRRSDLMKESRAAAYRMYFLTSMGNPTSMRDS
;
A
#
# COMPACT_ATOMS: atom_id res chain seq x y z
N MET A 1 30.36 30.47 -26.26
CA MET A 1 29.45 31.57 -25.87
C MET A 1 30.26 32.62 -25.13
N ALA A 2 29.94 33.92 -25.25
CA ALA A 2 30.67 34.97 -24.57
C ALA A 2 30.39 34.90 -23.06
N THR A 3 31.28 34.24 -22.31
CA THR A 3 31.18 33.97 -20.87
C THR A 3 31.07 35.23 -20.02
N ASN A 4 31.51 36.37 -20.53
CA ASN A 4 31.58 37.65 -19.81
C ASN A 4 30.22 38.33 -19.60
N TYR A 5 29.14 37.82 -20.22
CA TYR A 5 27.79 38.43 -20.13
C TYR A 5 26.75 37.47 -19.52
N GLN A 6 27.21 36.41 -18.87
CA GLN A 6 26.31 35.46 -18.22
C GLN A 6 25.75 36.05 -16.92
N SER A 7 24.47 35.75 -16.62
CA SER A 7 23.86 36.13 -15.35
C SER A 7 24.57 35.46 -14.18
N SER A 8 24.82 36.22 -13.13
CA SER A 8 25.41 35.77 -11.88
C SER A 8 24.62 36.33 -10.68
N LYS A 9 25.04 35.95 -9.47
CA LYS A 9 24.50 36.53 -8.25
C LYS A 9 24.79 38.04 -8.19
N GLU A 10 25.98 38.46 -8.59
CA GLU A 10 26.42 39.86 -8.58
C GLU A 10 25.64 40.71 -9.60
N THR A 11 25.29 40.15 -10.77
CA THR A 11 24.42 40.86 -11.73
C THR A 11 22.99 40.99 -11.19
N THR A 12 22.53 40.01 -10.40
CA THR A 12 21.24 40.04 -9.70
C THR A 12 21.22 41.11 -8.60
N ASN A 13 22.28 41.17 -7.79
CA ASN A 13 22.48 42.21 -6.77
C ASN A 13 22.46 43.61 -7.40
N PHE A 14 23.20 43.80 -8.50
CA PHE A 14 23.20 45.05 -9.25
C PHE A 14 21.79 45.44 -9.74
N ALA A 15 21.05 44.49 -10.31
CA ALA A 15 19.70 44.73 -10.82
C ALA A 15 18.71 45.11 -9.71
N ARG A 16 18.85 44.54 -8.51
CA ARG A 16 18.04 44.92 -7.33
C ARG A 16 18.26 46.36 -6.92
N ILE A 17 19.52 46.79 -6.80
CA ILE A 17 19.81 48.21 -6.48
C ILE A 17 19.32 49.14 -7.60
N CYS A 18 19.49 48.76 -8.87
CA CYS A 18 18.94 49.53 -9.99
C CYS A 18 17.42 49.75 -9.84
N ARG A 19 16.69 48.71 -9.45
CA ARG A 19 15.25 48.78 -9.24
C ARG A 19 14.88 49.70 -8.07
N LEU A 20 15.65 49.67 -6.98
CA LEU A 20 15.47 50.62 -5.89
C LEU A 20 15.68 52.06 -6.34
N VAL A 21 16.76 52.35 -7.08
CA VAL A 21 17.12 53.75 -7.43
C VAL A 21 16.30 54.34 -8.58
N ILE A 22 15.67 53.50 -9.41
CA ILE A 22 14.85 53.91 -10.57
C ILE A 22 13.35 53.84 -10.28
N ASP A 23 12.90 52.94 -9.41
CA ASP A 23 11.47 52.76 -9.12
C ASP A 23 11.13 53.31 -7.71
N VAL A 24 11.70 52.74 -6.65
CA VAL A 24 11.29 53.03 -5.26
C VAL A 24 11.69 54.43 -4.80
N ILE A 25 12.96 54.80 -4.97
CA ILE A 25 13.48 56.12 -4.55
C ILE A 25 12.70 57.26 -5.21
N PRO A 26 12.51 57.32 -6.55
CA PRO A 26 11.74 58.41 -7.12
C PRO A 26 10.29 58.42 -6.68
N ASP A 27 9.64 57.28 -6.43
CA ASP A 27 8.30 57.28 -5.83
C ASP A 27 8.27 57.89 -4.42
N LEU A 28 9.27 57.60 -3.60
CA LEU A 28 9.45 58.24 -2.28
C LEU A 28 9.64 59.75 -2.43
N LEU A 29 10.51 60.18 -3.34
CA LEU A 29 10.80 61.60 -3.56
C LEU A 29 9.62 62.34 -4.20
N ARG A 30 8.77 61.67 -4.99
CA ARG A 30 7.52 62.23 -5.54
C ARG A 30 6.52 62.51 -4.43
N ASP A 31 6.30 61.55 -3.53
CA ASP A 31 5.43 61.73 -2.38
C ASP A 31 5.94 62.87 -1.49
N LEU A 32 7.25 62.89 -1.21
CA LEU A 32 7.88 63.96 -0.46
C LEU A 32 7.72 65.32 -1.15
N LEU A 33 7.94 65.41 -2.46
CA LEU A 33 7.76 66.66 -3.19
C LEU A 33 6.31 67.14 -3.10
N ASN A 34 5.34 66.23 -3.20
CA ASN A 34 3.92 66.58 -3.04
C ASN A 34 3.60 67.15 -1.66
N THR A 35 4.25 66.70 -0.57
CA THR A 35 4.05 67.32 0.76
C THR A 35 4.67 68.71 0.88
N ARG A 36 5.62 69.06 0.01
CA ARG A 36 6.27 70.37 -0.02
C ARG A 36 5.63 71.36 -0.99
N LEU A 37 4.80 70.90 -1.91
CA LEU A 37 4.15 71.77 -2.88
C LEU A 37 2.96 72.51 -2.25
N PRO A 38 2.76 73.79 -2.58
CA PRO A 38 1.55 74.52 -2.21
C PRO A 38 0.33 73.96 -2.95
N ALA A 39 -0.88 74.31 -2.51
CA ALA A 39 -2.13 73.90 -3.15
C ALA A 39 -2.25 74.31 -4.63
N SER A 40 -1.47 75.30 -5.09
CA SER A 40 -1.39 75.70 -6.50
C SER A 40 -0.60 74.71 -7.39
N GLY A 41 0.08 73.73 -6.79
CA GLY A 41 0.76 72.65 -7.48
C GLY A 41 2.09 73.03 -8.14
N LEU A 42 2.73 72.02 -8.75
CA LEU A 42 4.07 72.15 -9.32
C LEU A 42 4.14 73.19 -10.45
N SER A 43 3.18 73.21 -11.37
CA SER A 43 3.21 74.10 -12.54
C SER A 43 3.22 75.59 -12.14
N ALA A 44 2.42 75.97 -11.13
CA ALA A 44 2.40 77.33 -10.59
C ALA A 44 3.72 77.70 -9.91
N VAL A 45 4.32 76.77 -9.15
CA VAL A 45 5.63 76.97 -8.52
C VAL A 45 6.73 77.13 -9.58
N LEU A 46 6.76 76.27 -10.59
CA LEU A 46 7.73 76.34 -11.68
C LEU A 46 7.65 77.65 -12.46
N THR A 47 6.44 78.16 -12.67
CA THR A 47 6.19 79.45 -13.33
C THR A 47 6.69 80.60 -12.45
N THR A 48 6.32 80.62 -11.17
CA THR A 48 6.65 81.70 -10.24
C THR A 48 8.15 81.75 -9.91
N GLN A 49 8.79 80.59 -9.75
CA GLN A 49 10.21 80.47 -9.38
C GLN A 49 11.13 80.21 -10.59
N LYS A 50 10.66 80.47 -11.82
CA LYS A 50 11.37 80.16 -13.07
C LYS A 50 12.82 80.60 -13.08
N ARG A 51 13.13 81.83 -12.67
CA ARG A 51 14.51 82.34 -12.65
C ARG A 51 15.45 81.49 -11.80
N LYS A 52 15.00 81.09 -10.60
CA LYS A 52 15.78 80.31 -9.64
C LYS A 52 15.99 78.86 -10.13
N ILE A 53 14.94 78.23 -10.65
CA ILE A 53 15.01 76.83 -11.06
C ILE A 53 15.74 76.70 -12.40
N PHE A 54 15.46 77.58 -13.35
CA PHE A 54 16.07 77.53 -14.68
C PHE A 54 17.60 77.66 -14.64
N SER A 55 18.17 78.38 -13.67
CA SER A 55 19.63 78.53 -13.56
C SER A 55 20.35 77.26 -13.09
N VAL A 56 19.65 76.35 -12.40
CA VAL A 56 20.24 75.12 -11.84
C VAL A 56 20.00 73.86 -12.69
N LEU A 57 19.17 73.95 -13.74
CA LEU A 57 18.83 72.83 -14.62
C LEU A 57 19.83 72.68 -15.79
N LEU A 58 20.08 71.43 -16.15
CA LEU A 58 20.76 71.06 -17.40
C LEU A 58 19.86 71.32 -18.63
N ARG A 59 20.45 71.36 -19.83
CA ARG A 59 19.73 71.67 -21.08
C ARG A 59 18.52 70.75 -21.32
N HIS A 60 18.68 69.44 -21.13
CA HIS A 60 17.57 68.50 -21.31
C HIS A 60 16.48 68.66 -20.24
N GLN A 61 16.86 68.90 -18.98
CA GLN A 61 15.93 69.17 -17.87
C GLN A 61 15.14 70.46 -18.08
N LYS A 62 15.77 71.49 -18.66
CA LYS A 62 15.08 72.73 -19.09
C LYS A 62 13.99 72.44 -20.10
N ASN A 63 14.25 71.57 -21.07
CA ASN A 63 13.25 71.21 -22.08
C ASN A 63 12.07 70.45 -21.48
N ILE A 64 12.29 69.68 -20.40
CA ILE A 64 11.23 68.96 -19.69
C ILE A 64 10.36 69.92 -18.88
N LEU A 65 10.97 70.75 -18.03
CA LEU A 65 10.24 71.63 -17.11
C LEU A 65 9.76 72.95 -17.75
N TYR A 66 10.35 73.35 -18.88
CA TYR A 66 10.05 74.58 -19.60
C TYR A 66 10.05 74.35 -21.12
N PRO A 67 9.08 73.59 -21.66
CA PRO A 67 8.96 73.36 -23.11
C PRO A 67 8.71 74.66 -23.87
N GLN A 68 8.89 74.65 -25.20
CA GLN A 68 8.82 75.86 -26.04
C GLN A 68 7.46 76.62 -26.01
N GLY A 69 6.42 76.07 -25.39
CA GLY A 69 5.12 76.72 -25.14
C GLY A 69 4.96 77.44 -23.79
N GLY A 70 5.97 77.41 -22.91
CA GLY A 70 6.07 78.34 -21.77
C GLY A 70 5.64 77.82 -20.39
N VAL A 71 4.80 76.78 -20.29
CA VAL A 71 4.29 76.24 -19.02
C VAL A 71 4.50 74.73 -18.93
N TYR A 72 4.81 74.22 -17.74
CA TYR A 72 4.88 72.79 -17.48
C TYR A 72 3.48 72.19 -17.36
N GLU A 73 3.15 71.23 -18.20
CA GLU A 73 1.86 70.52 -18.22
C GLU A 73 1.96 69.07 -17.72
N GLY A 74 3.15 68.60 -17.37
CA GLY A 74 3.37 67.23 -16.88
C GLY A 74 2.93 67.02 -15.44
N SER A 75 2.97 65.77 -14.99
CA SER A 75 2.71 65.39 -13.60
C SER A 75 4.00 65.28 -12.79
N VAL A 76 3.91 65.31 -11.45
CA VAL A 76 5.01 64.94 -10.57
C VAL A 76 5.45 63.48 -10.82
N LYS A 77 4.52 62.62 -11.26
CA LYS A 77 4.78 61.22 -11.60
C LYS A 77 5.77 61.03 -12.75
N ASP A 78 5.86 61.99 -13.66
CA ASP A 78 6.70 61.91 -14.85
C ASP A 78 8.16 62.35 -14.58
N LEU A 79 8.44 62.87 -13.39
CA LEU A 79 9.75 63.37 -13.02
C LEU A 79 10.69 62.22 -12.65
N ASP A 80 11.91 62.25 -13.20
CA ASP A 80 12.97 61.32 -12.80
C ASP A 80 13.62 61.71 -11.45
N THR A 81 14.43 60.81 -10.90
CA THR A 81 15.15 61.02 -9.62
C THR A 81 16.01 62.29 -9.63
N SER A 82 16.57 62.68 -10.79
CA SER A 82 17.45 63.86 -10.90
C SER A 82 16.66 65.17 -10.81
N LEU A 83 15.52 65.25 -11.51
CA LEU A 83 14.60 66.37 -11.43
C LEU A 83 13.98 66.48 -10.04
N LEU A 84 13.55 65.35 -9.45
CA LEU A 84 13.01 65.30 -8.09
C LEU A 84 14.01 65.83 -7.07
N TYR A 85 15.27 65.40 -7.14
CA TYR A 85 16.36 65.93 -6.30
C TYR A 85 16.52 67.44 -6.45
N ILE A 86 16.60 67.95 -7.69
CA ILE A 86 16.78 69.39 -7.95
C ILE A 86 15.60 70.19 -7.38
N LEU A 87 14.37 69.71 -7.57
CA LEU A 87 13.18 70.39 -7.07
C LEU A 87 13.11 70.37 -5.54
N LEU A 88 13.31 69.22 -4.88
CA LEU A 88 13.33 69.14 -3.42
C LEU A 88 14.36 70.07 -2.80
N ARG A 89 15.58 70.11 -3.37
CA ARG A 89 16.66 71.02 -2.93
C ARG A 89 16.29 72.49 -3.08
N ASN A 90 15.64 72.89 -4.18
CA ASN A 90 15.46 74.30 -4.53
C ASN A 90 14.09 74.89 -4.13
N ILE A 91 13.04 74.08 -4.11
CA ILE A 91 11.67 74.50 -3.82
C ILE A 91 11.03 73.74 -2.65
N GLY A 92 11.67 72.70 -2.11
CA GLY A 92 11.14 71.90 -1.00
C GLY A 92 11.24 72.55 0.38
N ASN A 93 11.86 73.73 0.49
CA ASN A 93 12.14 74.43 1.76
C ASN A 93 12.88 73.54 2.80
N ILE A 94 13.83 72.73 2.33
CA ILE A 94 14.58 71.79 3.18
C ILE A 94 15.93 72.44 3.55
N PRO A 95 16.24 72.62 4.85
CA PRO A 95 17.54 73.12 5.28
C PRO A 95 18.66 72.21 4.81
N SER A 96 19.78 72.82 4.42
CA SER A 96 20.94 72.05 4.02
C SER A 96 21.55 71.32 5.22
N HIS A 97 21.99 70.08 5.00
CA HIS A 97 22.83 69.37 5.96
C HIS A 97 24.20 70.05 6.07
N GLN A 98 24.98 69.64 7.08
CA GLN A 98 26.20 70.33 7.53
C GLN A 98 27.26 70.50 6.45
N LYS A 99 27.29 69.59 5.46
CA LYS A 99 28.27 69.58 4.36
C LYS A 99 27.78 70.28 3.10
N SER A 100 26.63 70.95 3.13
CA SER A 100 25.97 71.56 1.97
C SER A 100 25.46 70.55 0.93
N TRP A 101 24.31 70.87 0.34
CA TRP A 101 23.71 70.06 -0.72
C TRP A 101 24.67 69.69 -1.85
N GLY A 102 24.62 68.41 -2.23
CA GLY A 102 25.40 67.84 -3.33
C GLY A 102 26.70 67.17 -2.88
N ASN A 103 27.07 67.32 -1.61
CA ASN A 103 28.25 66.69 -1.01
C ASN A 103 27.84 65.50 -0.13
N ALA A 104 28.72 64.49 -0.04
CA ALA A 104 28.52 63.32 0.81
C ALA A 104 28.27 63.73 2.28
N PRO A 105 27.10 63.41 2.87
CA PRO A 105 26.79 63.78 4.25
C PRO A 105 27.67 63.07 5.29
N ASN A 106 27.66 63.55 6.53
CA ASN A 106 28.30 62.81 7.63
C ASN A 106 27.53 61.52 7.92
N ILE A 107 28.23 60.43 8.27
CA ILE A 107 27.61 59.11 8.48
C ILE A 107 26.52 59.15 9.57
N ALA A 108 26.68 59.98 10.60
CA ALA A 108 25.73 60.13 11.70
C ALA A 108 24.63 61.18 11.45
N ASP A 109 24.66 61.92 10.35
CA ASP A 109 23.67 62.97 10.06
C ASP A 109 22.35 62.35 9.60
N ARG A 110 21.28 62.51 10.37
CA ARG A 110 19.96 61.91 10.11
C ARG A 110 18.97 62.93 9.54
N SER A 111 19.44 64.09 9.10
CA SER A 111 18.58 65.14 8.55
C SER A 111 17.97 64.74 7.21
N LEU A 112 16.80 65.30 6.88
CA LEU A 112 16.11 65.05 5.61
C LEU A 112 17.01 65.29 4.40
N SER A 113 17.76 66.40 4.37
CA SER A 113 18.66 66.71 3.27
C SER A 113 19.84 65.75 3.17
N ALA A 114 20.38 65.28 4.30
CA ALA A 114 21.41 64.24 4.30
C ALA A 114 20.87 62.93 3.72
N ASN A 115 19.66 62.50 4.08
CA ASN A 115 19.07 61.28 3.51
C ASN A 115 18.79 61.41 2.02
N ILE A 116 18.29 62.56 1.56
CA ILE A 116 18.10 62.81 0.12
C ILE A 116 19.44 62.76 -0.64
N ASP A 117 20.51 63.37 -0.11
CA ASP A 117 21.82 63.34 -0.77
C ASP A 117 22.44 61.93 -0.76
N ARG A 118 22.23 61.11 0.29
CA ARG A 118 22.62 59.69 0.28
C ARG A 118 21.92 58.93 -0.83
N LEU A 119 20.61 59.08 -0.98
CA LEU A 119 19.85 58.41 -2.04
C LEU A 119 20.30 58.84 -3.44
N ARG A 120 20.62 60.14 -3.62
CA ARG A 120 21.23 60.64 -4.86
C ARG A 120 22.59 60.00 -5.13
N GLU A 121 23.44 59.92 -4.11
CA GLU A 121 24.79 59.35 -4.21
C GLU A 121 24.71 57.87 -4.60
N GLN A 122 23.83 57.09 -3.98
CA GLN A 122 23.58 55.68 -4.35
C GLN A 122 23.15 55.52 -5.81
N ARG A 123 22.26 56.38 -6.31
CA ARG A 123 21.90 56.40 -7.74
C ARG A 123 23.11 56.71 -8.63
N ASN A 124 24.00 57.61 -8.21
CA ASN A 124 25.14 58.00 -9.04
C ASN A 124 26.23 56.91 -9.07
N GLU A 125 26.58 56.37 -7.91
CA GLU A 125 27.60 55.31 -7.78
C GLU A 125 27.17 54.03 -8.48
N VAL A 126 25.94 53.54 -8.19
CA VAL A 126 25.52 52.20 -8.64
C VAL A 126 24.89 52.20 -10.03
N PHE A 127 24.28 53.30 -10.48
CA PHE A 127 23.61 53.34 -11.78
C PHE A 127 24.29 54.28 -12.80
N ALA A 128 24.72 55.47 -12.40
CA ALA A 128 25.21 56.47 -13.36
C ALA A 128 26.68 56.30 -13.75
N HIS A 129 27.50 55.76 -12.84
CA HIS A 129 28.95 55.68 -12.99
C HIS A 129 29.51 54.26 -12.78
N ALA A 130 28.65 53.26 -12.66
CA ALA A 130 29.10 51.88 -12.51
C ALA A 130 29.88 51.40 -13.75
N PRO A 131 31.07 50.80 -13.57
CA PRO A 131 31.93 50.36 -14.68
C PRO A 131 31.41 49.10 -15.38
N ASN A 132 30.55 48.33 -14.71
CA ASN A 132 29.92 47.11 -15.22
C ASN A 132 28.60 46.85 -14.46
N THR A 133 27.83 45.89 -14.94
CA THR A 133 26.54 45.50 -14.34
C THR A 133 26.73 44.39 -13.30
N SER A 134 27.69 44.55 -12.39
CA SER A 134 28.03 43.57 -11.36
C SER A 134 28.29 44.28 -10.03
N LEU A 135 27.69 43.77 -8.96
CA LEU A 135 27.86 44.31 -7.61
C LEU A 135 28.16 43.19 -6.63
N SER A 136 29.29 43.29 -5.93
CA SER A 136 29.71 42.29 -4.94
C SER A 136 28.69 42.22 -3.80
N ASP A 137 28.65 41.09 -3.07
CA ASP A 137 27.74 40.95 -1.91
C ASP A 137 27.99 42.02 -0.83
N GLY A 138 29.25 42.40 -0.60
CA GLY A 138 29.61 43.44 0.36
C GLY A 138 29.13 44.82 -0.05
N ASP A 139 29.38 45.19 -1.31
CA ASP A 139 28.95 46.49 -1.86
C ASP A 139 27.42 46.57 -1.99
N PHE A 140 26.79 45.44 -2.33
CA PHE A 140 25.34 45.29 -2.33
C PHE A 140 24.76 45.55 -0.95
N GLN A 141 25.27 44.87 0.08
CA GLN A 141 24.76 45.03 1.45
C GLN A 141 24.97 46.47 1.95
N ALA A 142 26.15 47.06 1.71
CA ALA A 142 26.43 48.44 2.10
C ALA A 142 25.46 49.44 1.42
N SER A 143 25.24 49.28 0.11
CA SER A 143 24.30 50.11 -0.64
C SER A 143 22.87 49.91 -0.16
N TRP A 144 22.47 48.66 0.07
CA TRP A 144 21.16 48.29 0.58
C TRP A 144 20.86 48.95 1.92
N ASP A 145 21.78 48.84 2.88
CA ASP A 145 21.60 49.39 4.23
C ASP A 145 21.48 50.91 4.20
N ILE A 146 22.28 51.60 3.37
CA ILE A 146 22.19 53.06 3.18
C ILE A 146 20.83 53.44 2.58
N ILE A 147 20.38 52.74 1.53
CA ILE A 147 19.10 53.04 0.88
C ILE A 147 17.96 52.78 1.87
N ARG A 148 17.92 51.60 2.48
CA ARG A 148 16.84 51.19 3.39
C ARG A 148 16.73 52.16 4.58
N GLN A 149 17.86 52.51 5.22
CA GLN A 149 17.88 53.47 6.33
C GLN A 149 17.39 54.86 5.88
N SER A 150 17.90 55.36 4.75
CA SER A 150 17.51 56.70 4.26
C SER A 150 16.03 56.75 3.88
N VAL A 151 15.50 55.68 3.27
CA VAL A 151 14.07 55.52 2.95
C VAL A 151 13.23 55.50 4.22
N GLU A 152 13.64 54.71 5.23
CA GLU A 152 12.96 54.61 6.52
C GLU A 152 12.92 55.95 7.25
N GLU A 153 14.03 56.68 7.29
CA GLU A 153 14.11 57.99 7.94
C GLU A 153 13.21 59.02 7.24
N ILE A 154 13.20 59.08 5.91
CA ILE A 154 12.34 60.00 5.16
C ILE A 154 10.87 59.66 5.35
N GLN A 155 10.48 58.40 5.17
CA GLN A 155 9.06 58.04 5.26
C GLN A 155 8.51 58.28 6.69
N ASN A 156 9.30 58.00 7.72
CA ASN A 156 8.86 58.14 9.11
C ASN A 156 8.75 59.60 9.52
N SER A 157 9.70 60.44 9.07
CA SER A 157 9.71 61.87 9.42
C SER A 157 8.74 62.71 8.57
N GLU A 158 8.52 62.37 7.30
CA GLU A 158 7.84 63.26 6.37
C GLU A 158 6.52 62.75 5.80
N LEU A 159 6.31 61.42 5.76
CA LEU A 159 5.20 60.81 5.02
C LEU A 159 4.25 60.00 5.90
N ASN A 160 4.70 59.60 7.09
CA ASN A 160 3.97 58.75 8.03
C ASN A 160 3.37 57.49 7.35
N THR A 161 4.19 56.82 6.53
CA THR A 161 3.82 55.59 5.82
C THR A 161 4.92 54.55 5.98
N GLY A 162 4.55 53.26 5.97
CA GLY A 162 5.49 52.14 5.92
C GLY A 162 5.75 51.60 4.51
N ARG A 163 5.07 52.15 3.49
CA ARG A 163 4.98 51.52 2.15
C ARG A 163 6.33 51.35 1.46
N PHE A 164 7.27 52.28 1.69
CA PHE A 164 8.52 52.29 0.96
C PHE A 164 9.54 51.33 1.55
N VAL A 165 9.63 51.24 2.88
CA VAL A 165 10.46 50.20 3.52
C VAL A 165 9.97 48.80 3.14
N VAL A 166 8.65 48.57 3.10
CA VAL A 166 8.09 47.29 2.61
C VAL A 166 8.51 47.03 1.16
N ALA A 167 8.37 48.02 0.27
CA ALA A 167 8.79 47.87 -1.12
C ALA A 167 10.31 47.62 -1.28
N VAL A 168 11.15 48.26 -0.45
CA VAL A 168 12.58 47.95 -0.38
C VAL A 168 12.76 46.48 0.01
N ASP A 169 12.20 46.04 1.12
CA ASP A 169 12.38 44.67 1.64
C ASP A 169 11.85 43.59 0.68
N GLU A 170 10.75 43.85 -0.04
CA GLU A 170 10.22 42.95 -1.06
C GLU A 170 11.19 42.75 -2.25
N ILE A 171 11.92 43.79 -2.66
CA ILE A 171 12.90 43.69 -3.75
C ILE A 171 14.07 42.76 -3.37
N LEU A 172 14.36 42.57 -2.08
CA LEU A 172 15.43 41.69 -1.61
C LEU A 172 15.13 40.22 -1.94
N THR A 173 13.87 39.84 -1.86
CA THR A 173 13.41 38.45 -2.03
C THR A 173 12.78 38.21 -3.40
N MET A 174 12.48 39.28 -4.15
CA MET A 174 11.91 39.19 -5.47
C MET A 174 12.78 38.38 -6.44
N GLU A 175 12.09 37.55 -7.22
CA GLU A 175 12.66 36.76 -8.29
C GLU A 175 13.01 37.65 -9.50
N MET A 176 14.24 37.52 -10.01
CA MET A 176 14.73 38.39 -11.09
C MET A 176 14.63 37.77 -12.50
N ASP A 177 14.48 36.44 -12.62
CA ASP A 177 14.37 35.74 -13.90
C ASP A 177 13.26 34.67 -13.89
N HIS A 178 12.03 35.12 -14.14
CA HIS A 178 10.84 34.27 -14.24
C HIS A 178 10.97 33.14 -15.29
N ARG A 179 11.78 33.33 -16.34
CA ARG A 179 11.88 32.34 -17.43
C ARG A 179 12.71 31.15 -17.00
N MET A 180 13.81 31.39 -16.28
CA MET A 180 14.64 30.31 -15.76
C MET A 180 13.90 29.48 -14.71
N THR A 181 13.18 30.11 -13.78
CA THR A 181 12.37 29.38 -12.81
C THR A 181 11.27 28.57 -13.48
N ASN A 182 10.54 29.17 -14.44
CA ASN A 182 9.54 28.43 -15.22
C ASN A 182 10.14 27.24 -15.96
N LYS A 183 11.34 27.38 -16.54
CA LYS A 183 12.06 26.28 -17.19
C LYS A 183 12.38 25.14 -16.21
N TYR A 184 12.81 25.45 -14.99
CA TYR A 184 13.04 24.43 -13.96
C TYR A 184 11.74 23.76 -13.51
N ILE A 185 10.65 24.53 -13.37
CA ILE A 185 9.32 24.01 -13.05
C ILE A 185 8.85 23.06 -14.16
N GLU A 186 8.96 23.46 -15.43
CA GLU A 186 8.60 22.62 -16.58
C GLU A 186 9.42 21.32 -16.63
N ALA A 187 10.72 21.39 -16.37
CA ALA A 187 11.58 20.21 -16.30
C ALA A 187 11.14 19.25 -15.17
N LEU A 188 10.89 19.78 -13.97
CA LEU A 188 10.39 18.98 -12.85
C LEU A 188 9.01 18.37 -13.14
N LEU A 189 8.13 19.10 -13.81
CA LEU A 189 6.81 18.58 -14.21
C LEU A 189 6.93 17.45 -15.24
N LEU A 190 7.92 17.51 -16.14
CA LEU A 190 8.19 16.42 -17.09
C LEU A 190 8.70 15.18 -16.37
N ASP A 191 9.66 15.33 -15.45
CA ASP A 191 10.21 14.19 -14.68
C ASP A 191 9.12 13.51 -13.84
N ILE A 192 8.31 14.29 -13.11
CA ILE A 192 7.16 13.78 -12.33
C ILE A 192 6.18 13.04 -13.23
N LYS A 193 5.90 13.57 -14.42
CA LYS A 193 4.98 12.95 -15.37
C LYS A 193 5.51 11.61 -15.89
N ASP A 194 6.81 11.53 -16.16
CA ASP A 194 7.44 10.30 -16.64
C ASP A 194 7.49 9.22 -15.57
N ASP A 195 7.76 9.58 -14.31
CA ASP A 195 7.70 8.64 -13.19
C ASP A 195 6.27 8.15 -12.94
N LEU A 196 5.29 9.06 -12.93
CA LEU A 196 3.88 8.68 -12.79
C LEU A 196 3.43 7.74 -13.92
N LYS A 197 3.94 7.94 -15.14
CA LYS A 197 3.64 7.07 -16.28
C LYS A 197 4.22 5.66 -16.09
N LYS A 198 5.42 5.53 -15.50
CA LYS A 198 6.01 4.22 -15.16
C LYS A 198 5.18 3.50 -14.10
N ASP A 199 4.81 4.21 -13.03
CA ASP A 199 4.01 3.65 -11.94
C ASP A 199 2.63 3.17 -12.42
N VAL A 200 1.96 3.98 -13.27
CA VAL A 200 0.70 3.57 -13.91
C VAL A 200 0.90 2.34 -14.80
N GLY A 201 2.05 2.24 -15.47
CA GLY A 201 2.43 1.05 -16.25
C GLY A 201 2.53 -0.20 -15.37
N ALA A 202 3.27 -0.11 -14.27
CA ALA A 202 3.45 -1.21 -13.32
C ALA A 202 2.11 -1.65 -12.70
N VAL A 203 1.29 -0.70 -12.24
CA VAL A 203 -0.05 -1.01 -11.70
C VAL A 203 -0.93 -1.72 -12.74
N LYS A 204 -0.81 -1.35 -14.02
CA LYS A 204 -1.56 -2.02 -15.09
C LYS A 204 -1.12 -3.47 -15.29
N GLU A 205 0.18 -3.76 -15.16
CA GLU A 205 0.72 -5.13 -15.21
C GLU A 205 0.25 -5.95 -14.01
N ASP A 206 0.34 -5.40 -12.80
CA ASP A 206 -0.14 -6.05 -11.57
C ASP A 206 -1.64 -6.37 -11.65
N VAL A 207 -2.46 -5.44 -12.15
CA VAL A 207 -3.90 -5.66 -12.37
C VAL A 207 -4.14 -6.77 -13.40
N GLY A 208 -3.27 -6.90 -14.40
CA GLY A 208 -3.28 -8.01 -15.36
C GLY A 208 -3.05 -9.35 -14.68
N ALA A 209 -1.99 -9.46 -13.87
CA ALA A 209 -1.66 -10.68 -13.12
C ALA A 209 -2.79 -11.09 -12.15
N VAL A 210 -3.33 -10.15 -11.38
CA VAL A 210 -4.46 -10.41 -10.48
C VAL A 210 -5.69 -10.93 -11.24
N LYS A 211 -5.94 -10.45 -12.46
CA LYS A 211 -7.05 -10.92 -13.28
C LYS A 211 -6.86 -12.38 -13.73
N GLU A 212 -5.63 -12.79 -14.03
CA GLU A 212 -5.28 -14.18 -14.35
C GLU A 212 -5.45 -15.08 -13.13
N ASP A 213 -4.91 -14.68 -11.97
CA ASP A 213 -5.06 -15.41 -10.71
C ASP A 213 -6.54 -15.62 -10.33
N VAL A 214 -7.36 -14.58 -10.47
CA VAL A 214 -8.81 -14.68 -10.24
C VAL A 214 -9.48 -15.65 -11.23
N GLY A 215 -8.97 -15.75 -12.46
CA GLY A 215 -9.39 -16.75 -13.45
C GLY A 215 -9.10 -18.18 -12.97
N ALA A 216 -7.86 -18.44 -12.58
CA ALA A 216 -7.43 -19.75 -12.07
C ALA A 216 -8.24 -20.18 -10.82
N VAL A 217 -8.43 -19.27 -9.86
CA VAL A 217 -9.24 -19.55 -8.66
C VAL A 217 -10.69 -19.91 -9.01
N LYS A 218 -11.28 -19.32 -10.06
CA LYS A 218 -12.63 -19.69 -10.50
C LYS A 218 -12.68 -21.12 -11.04
N GLU A 219 -11.66 -21.55 -11.78
CA GLU A 219 -11.56 -22.92 -12.30
C GLU A 219 -11.40 -23.92 -11.15
N ASP A 220 -10.48 -23.66 -10.22
CA ASP A 220 -10.28 -24.49 -9.03
C ASP A 220 -11.56 -24.63 -8.19
N VAL A 221 -12.29 -23.53 -7.98
CA VAL A 221 -13.59 -23.55 -7.30
C VAL A 221 -14.63 -24.39 -8.07
N GLY A 222 -14.56 -24.40 -9.40
CA GLY A 222 -15.36 -25.27 -10.25
C GLY A 222 -15.06 -26.74 -10.00
N ALA A 223 -13.78 -27.13 -10.06
CA ALA A 223 -13.33 -28.51 -9.83
C ALA A 223 -13.71 -29.01 -8.42
N VAL A 224 -13.49 -28.20 -7.38
CA VAL A 224 -13.87 -28.55 -6.00
C VAL A 224 -15.38 -28.80 -5.87
N LYS A 225 -16.23 -28.05 -6.59
CA LYS A 225 -17.67 -28.30 -6.59
C LYS A 225 -18.03 -29.65 -7.18
N GLU A 226 -17.35 -30.07 -8.24
CA GLU A 226 -17.55 -31.38 -8.87
C GLU A 226 -17.12 -32.51 -7.93
N ASP A 227 -15.93 -32.40 -7.33
CA ASP A 227 -15.40 -33.36 -6.36
C ASP A 227 -16.33 -33.52 -5.15
N VAL A 228 -16.82 -32.41 -4.59
CA VAL A 228 -17.82 -32.44 -3.50
C VAL A 228 -19.11 -33.14 -3.95
N GLY A 229 -19.52 -32.97 -5.20
CA GLY A 229 -20.65 -33.68 -5.79
C GLY A 229 -20.42 -35.20 -5.88
N ALA A 230 -19.23 -35.63 -6.28
CA ALA A 230 -18.84 -37.03 -6.34
C ALA A 230 -18.81 -37.67 -4.94
N VAL A 231 -18.13 -37.03 -3.98
CA VAL A 231 -18.06 -37.51 -2.58
C VAL A 231 -19.45 -37.67 -1.97
N LYS A 232 -20.39 -36.75 -2.25
CA LYS A 232 -21.78 -36.89 -1.78
C LYS A 232 -22.46 -38.15 -2.31
N LYS A 233 -22.20 -38.55 -3.57
CA LYS A 233 -22.73 -39.79 -4.15
C LYS A 233 -22.11 -41.01 -3.47
N ASP A 234 -20.79 -41.02 -3.32
CA ASP A 234 -20.07 -42.12 -2.67
C ASP A 234 -20.52 -42.33 -1.23
N VAL A 235 -20.69 -41.25 -0.46
CA VAL A 235 -21.28 -41.31 0.89
C VAL A 235 -22.69 -41.91 0.88
N GLY A 236 -23.47 -41.65 -0.17
CA GLY A 236 -24.79 -42.27 -0.38
C GLY A 236 -24.70 -43.78 -0.59
N VAL A 237 -23.74 -44.24 -1.40
CA VAL A 237 -23.48 -45.67 -1.63
C VAL A 237 -23.04 -46.35 -0.34
N VAL A 238 -22.04 -45.79 0.36
CA VAL A 238 -21.55 -46.34 1.64
C VAL A 238 -22.67 -46.46 2.68
N LYS A 239 -23.59 -45.49 2.75
CA LYS A 239 -24.77 -45.59 3.64
C LYS A 239 -25.66 -46.78 3.31
N LYS A 240 -25.83 -47.09 2.02
CA LYS A 240 -26.60 -48.26 1.58
C LYS A 240 -25.87 -49.54 1.94
N ASP A 241 -24.59 -49.66 1.59
CA ASP A 241 -23.78 -50.85 1.88
C ASP A 241 -23.72 -51.15 3.39
N VAL A 242 -23.61 -50.12 4.23
CA VAL A 242 -23.68 -50.27 5.70
C VAL A 242 -25.06 -50.79 6.16
N GLY A 243 -26.13 -50.40 5.47
CA GLY A 243 -27.47 -50.94 5.68
C GLY A 243 -27.53 -52.43 5.35
N ASP A 244 -27.08 -52.79 4.15
CA ASP A 244 -27.07 -54.17 3.65
C ASP A 244 -26.23 -55.09 4.59
N VAL A 245 -25.02 -54.66 4.98
CA VAL A 245 -24.18 -55.41 5.95
C VAL A 245 -24.87 -55.58 7.30
N LYS A 246 -25.65 -54.60 7.75
CA LYS A 246 -26.38 -54.71 9.02
C LYS A 246 -27.48 -55.77 8.96
N GLU A 247 -28.14 -55.92 7.81
CA GLU A 247 -29.11 -56.99 7.54
C GLU A 247 -28.42 -58.36 7.51
N ASP A 248 -27.32 -58.49 6.76
CA ASP A 248 -26.52 -59.73 6.70
C ASP A 248 -26.03 -60.17 8.09
N VAL A 249 -25.52 -59.25 8.90
CA VAL A 249 -25.11 -59.52 10.29
C VAL A 249 -26.30 -59.97 11.16
N GLY A 250 -27.50 -59.45 10.87
CA GLY A 250 -28.75 -59.92 11.48
C GLY A 250 -29.03 -61.39 11.15
N ALA A 251 -29.01 -61.73 9.86
CA ALA A 251 -29.25 -63.10 9.39
C ALA A 251 -28.21 -64.09 9.95
N VAL A 252 -26.92 -63.75 9.94
CA VAL A 252 -25.87 -64.62 10.52
C VAL A 252 -26.09 -64.85 12.02
N LYS A 253 -26.59 -63.87 12.77
CA LYS A 253 -26.93 -64.08 14.19
C LYS A 253 -28.06 -65.09 14.37
N GLU A 254 -29.06 -65.06 13.48
CA GLU A 254 -30.16 -66.03 13.48
C GLU A 254 -29.64 -67.44 13.16
N ASP A 255 -28.85 -67.58 12.10
CA ASP A 255 -28.23 -68.86 11.69
C ASP A 255 -27.35 -69.45 12.80
N VAL A 256 -26.52 -68.64 13.46
CA VAL A 256 -25.71 -69.06 14.62
C VAL A 256 -26.61 -69.48 15.80
N GLY A 257 -27.76 -68.84 15.96
CA GLY A 257 -28.79 -69.25 16.92
C GLY A 257 -29.31 -70.65 16.62
N ALA A 258 -29.77 -70.89 15.39
CA ALA A 258 -30.25 -72.20 14.95
C ALA A 258 -29.18 -73.29 15.08
N MET A 259 -27.94 -73.02 14.66
CA MET A 259 -26.84 -73.98 14.78
C MET A 259 -26.54 -74.37 16.24
N LYS A 260 -26.72 -73.46 17.21
CA LYS A 260 -26.61 -73.81 18.63
C LYS A 260 -27.69 -74.80 19.07
N GLU A 261 -28.91 -74.68 18.54
CA GLU A 261 -30.00 -75.62 18.81
C GLU A 261 -29.72 -76.99 18.17
N ASP A 262 -29.25 -77.02 16.92
CA ASP A 262 -28.85 -78.25 16.25
C ASP A 262 -27.72 -78.97 17.01
N VAL A 263 -26.70 -78.25 17.44
CA VAL A 263 -25.60 -78.80 18.26
C VAL A 263 -26.11 -79.35 19.59
N ALA A 264 -27.07 -78.68 20.23
CA ALA A 264 -27.70 -79.16 21.45
C ALA A 264 -28.45 -80.49 21.22
N THR A 265 -29.16 -80.59 20.09
CA THR A 265 -29.87 -81.79 19.67
C THR A 265 -28.91 -82.95 19.40
N VAL A 266 -27.85 -82.73 18.62
CA VAL A 266 -26.81 -83.74 18.37
C VAL A 266 -26.16 -84.20 19.68
N ARG A 267 -25.90 -83.28 20.61
CA ARG A 267 -25.34 -83.63 21.93
C ARG A 267 -26.30 -84.53 22.73
N ALA A 268 -27.60 -84.30 22.63
CA ALA A 268 -28.62 -85.16 23.24
C ALA A 268 -28.65 -86.54 22.57
N ASP A 269 -28.63 -86.60 21.23
CA ASP A 269 -28.62 -87.85 20.47
C ASP A 269 -27.38 -88.71 20.77
N VAL A 270 -26.20 -88.10 20.81
CA VAL A 270 -24.94 -88.79 21.19
C VAL A 270 -25.03 -89.35 22.61
N SER A 271 -25.64 -88.62 23.54
CA SER A 271 -25.87 -89.12 24.91
C SER A 271 -26.79 -90.34 24.91
N SER A 272 -27.91 -90.28 24.18
CA SER A 272 -28.82 -91.42 24.03
C SER A 272 -28.14 -92.64 23.38
N MET A 273 -27.32 -92.42 22.34
CA MET A 273 -26.53 -93.50 21.73
C MET A 273 -25.54 -94.13 22.70
N LYS A 274 -24.88 -93.32 23.53
CA LYS A 274 -23.96 -93.80 24.57
C LYS A 274 -24.69 -94.69 25.58
N ASP A 275 -25.91 -94.32 25.97
CA ASP A 275 -26.76 -95.13 26.85
C ASP A 275 -27.18 -96.46 26.19
N LYS A 276 -27.63 -96.42 24.92
CA LYS A 276 -27.96 -97.63 24.15
C LYS A 276 -26.73 -98.56 23.98
N LEU A 277 -25.55 -98.02 23.73
CA LEU A 277 -24.32 -98.80 23.62
C LEU A 277 -23.97 -99.48 24.94
N ASN A 278 -24.12 -98.78 26.07
CA ASN A 278 -23.90 -99.34 27.40
C ASN A 278 -24.87 -100.50 27.69
N THR A 279 -26.15 -100.35 27.36
CA THR A 279 -27.15 -101.44 27.54
C THR A 279 -26.90 -102.65 26.62
N LEU A 280 -26.43 -102.44 25.39
CA LEU A 280 -25.97 -103.53 24.52
C LEU A 280 -24.74 -104.23 25.11
N SER A 281 -23.77 -103.49 25.62
CA SER A 281 -22.55 -104.04 26.24
C SER A 281 -22.88 -104.92 27.46
N THR A 282 -23.78 -104.47 28.34
CA THR A 282 -24.26 -105.30 29.47
C THR A 282 -25.04 -106.53 28.98
N GLY A 283 -25.87 -106.38 27.95
CA GLY A 283 -26.58 -107.51 27.32
C GLY A 283 -25.65 -108.56 26.70
N THR A 284 -24.58 -108.13 26.03
CA THR A 284 -23.55 -109.05 25.49
C THR A 284 -22.77 -109.75 26.61
N SER A 285 -22.46 -109.05 27.70
CA SER A 285 -21.82 -109.65 28.88
C SER A 285 -22.70 -110.73 29.51
N LEU A 286 -24.01 -110.46 29.69
CA LEU A 286 -24.98 -111.45 30.18
C LEU A 286 -25.09 -112.69 29.27
N LYS A 287 -25.08 -112.52 27.94
CA LYS A 287 -25.05 -113.65 27.00
C LYS A 287 -23.74 -114.43 27.10
N LYS A 288 -22.60 -113.73 27.20
CA LYS A 288 -21.28 -114.34 27.38
C LYS A 288 -21.22 -115.20 28.65
N ASP A 289 -21.92 -114.82 29.72
CA ASP A 289 -22.00 -115.62 30.95
C ASP A 289 -23.00 -116.78 30.87
N ARG A 290 -24.14 -116.60 30.18
CA ARG A 290 -25.20 -117.62 30.09
C ARG A 290 -24.90 -118.73 29.10
N VAL A 291 -24.22 -118.43 27.98
CA VAL A 291 -23.92 -119.43 26.94
C VAL A 291 -23.05 -120.57 27.48
N PRO A 292 -21.91 -120.35 28.16
CA PRO A 292 -21.10 -121.43 28.72
C PRO A 292 -21.85 -122.27 29.75
N LYS A 293 -22.70 -121.65 30.58
CA LYS A 293 -23.56 -122.37 31.54
C LYS A 293 -24.58 -123.27 30.85
N LEU A 294 -25.22 -122.80 29.78
CA LEU A 294 -26.11 -123.62 28.95
C LEU A 294 -25.35 -124.75 28.24
N THR A 295 -24.15 -124.47 27.71
CA THR A 295 -23.28 -125.48 27.09
C THR A 295 -22.88 -126.57 28.10
N ALA A 296 -22.53 -126.19 29.32
CA ALA A 296 -22.24 -127.13 30.40
C ALA A 296 -23.48 -127.95 30.80
N MET A 297 -24.65 -127.32 30.92
CA MET A 297 -25.91 -128.01 31.25
C MET A 297 -26.33 -129.01 30.16
N ILE A 298 -26.19 -128.66 28.87
CA ILE A 298 -26.40 -129.59 27.75
C ILE A 298 -25.38 -130.75 27.81
N GLY A 299 -24.13 -130.46 28.17
CA GLY A 299 -23.11 -131.47 28.43
C GLY A 299 -23.55 -132.50 29.48
N GLU A 300 -24.00 -132.04 30.65
CA GLU A 300 -24.51 -132.90 31.72
C GLU A 300 -25.73 -133.74 31.28
N PHE A 301 -26.69 -133.17 30.56
CA PHE A 301 -27.85 -133.94 30.06
C PHE A 301 -27.49 -135.02 29.05
N THR A 302 -26.44 -134.78 28.25
CA THR A 302 -25.93 -135.75 27.26
C THR A 302 -25.21 -136.90 27.97
N GLU A 303 -24.40 -136.61 29.01
CA GLU A 303 -23.73 -137.63 29.81
C GLU A 303 -24.69 -138.49 30.63
N ARG A 304 -25.76 -137.87 31.16
CA ARG A 304 -26.83 -138.61 31.89
C ARG A 304 -27.77 -139.40 30.98
N GLY A 305 -27.61 -139.34 29.66
CA GLY A 305 -28.35 -140.17 28.68
C GLY A 305 -29.76 -139.69 28.31
N TRP A 306 -30.12 -138.45 28.68
CA TRP A 306 -31.46 -137.88 28.42
C TRP A 306 -31.59 -137.32 26.99
N ILE A 307 -30.47 -137.03 26.33
CA ILE A 307 -30.42 -136.56 24.93
C ILE A 307 -29.40 -137.43 24.17
N ARG A 308 -29.78 -137.98 23.01
CA ARG A 308 -28.90 -138.82 22.18
C ARG A 308 -28.03 -137.96 21.25
N ARG A 309 -26.73 -138.26 21.16
CA ARG A 309 -25.72 -137.51 20.38
C ARG A 309 -26.07 -137.36 18.89
N SER A 310 -26.85 -138.29 18.33
CA SER A 310 -27.35 -138.25 16.95
C SER A 310 -28.35 -137.12 16.69
N ASP A 311 -29.11 -136.72 17.71
CA ASP A 311 -30.17 -135.72 17.56
C ASP A 311 -29.60 -134.30 17.60
N LEU A 312 -28.56 -134.06 18.42
CA LEU A 312 -27.80 -132.81 18.45
C LEU A 312 -27.12 -132.48 17.10
N MET A 313 -26.63 -133.50 16.39
CA MET A 313 -25.92 -133.30 15.11
C MET A 313 -26.86 -132.95 13.95
N LYS A 314 -28.16 -133.27 14.05
CA LYS A 314 -29.17 -132.85 13.07
C LYS A 314 -29.55 -131.38 13.25
N GLU A 315 -29.74 -130.93 14.48
CA GLU A 315 -30.05 -129.52 14.77
C GLU A 315 -28.83 -128.60 14.67
N SER A 316 -27.63 -129.05 15.04
CA SER A 316 -26.39 -128.27 14.88
C SER A 316 -26.08 -127.93 13.43
N ARG A 317 -26.34 -128.87 12.49
CA ARG A 317 -26.23 -128.58 11.05
C ARG A 317 -27.28 -127.56 10.59
N ALA A 318 -28.51 -127.61 11.12
CA ALA A 318 -29.54 -126.61 10.81
C ALA A 318 -29.24 -125.22 11.43
N ALA A 319 -28.62 -125.18 12.62
CA ALA A 319 -28.23 -123.95 13.31
C ALA A 319 -26.96 -123.31 12.73
N ALA A 320 -25.97 -124.10 12.31
CA ALA A 320 -24.79 -123.61 11.62
C ALA A 320 -25.14 -122.95 10.27
N TYR A 321 -26.13 -123.50 9.54
CA TYR A 321 -26.67 -122.85 8.34
C TYR A 321 -27.43 -121.54 8.66
N ARG A 322 -28.15 -121.44 9.79
CA ARG A 322 -28.81 -120.19 10.21
C ARG A 322 -27.82 -119.12 10.73
N MET A 323 -26.73 -119.52 11.38
CA MET A 323 -25.68 -118.58 11.77
C MET A 323 -24.88 -118.09 10.56
N TYR A 324 -24.54 -118.95 9.60
CA TYR A 324 -23.87 -118.53 8.37
C TYR A 324 -24.73 -117.55 7.55
N PHE A 325 -26.07 -117.69 7.59
CA PHE A 325 -27.02 -116.77 6.96
C PHE A 325 -27.14 -115.40 7.66
N LEU A 326 -26.93 -115.34 8.98
CA LEU A 326 -26.95 -114.09 9.74
C LEU A 326 -25.60 -113.37 9.78
N THR A 327 -24.49 -114.08 9.55
CA THR A 327 -23.14 -113.49 9.51
C THR A 327 -22.72 -113.06 8.10
N SER A 328 -23.43 -113.51 7.04
CA SER A 328 -23.15 -113.19 5.63
C SER A 328 -24.07 -112.12 5.00
N MET A 329 -24.88 -111.42 5.80
CA MET A 329 -25.57 -110.16 5.39
C MET A 329 -24.97 -108.93 6.07
N GLY A 330 -23.64 -108.90 6.14
CA GLY A 330 -22.88 -107.67 6.30
C GLY A 330 -22.58 -107.04 4.93
N ASN A 331 -23.51 -106.19 4.48
CA ASN A 331 -23.32 -105.06 3.53
C ASN A 331 -23.05 -105.38 2.04
N PRO A 332 -23.83 -104.79 1.11
CA PRO A 332 -23.24 -103.70 0.31
C PRO A 332 -24.20 -102.53 -0.09
N THR A 333 -23.74 -101.31 0.20
CA THR A 333 -23.72 -100.09 -0.66
C THR A 333 -24.98 -99.57 -1.41
N SER A 334 -25.32 -98.29 -1.18
CA SER A 334 -25.65 -97.28 -2.22
C SER A 334 -25.20 -95.89 -1.73
N MET A 335 -24.10 -95.31 -2.22
CA MET A 335 -24.09 -94.28 -3.28
C MET A 335 -25.45 -93.68 -3.69
N ARG A 336 -25.47 -92.33 -3.67
CA ARG A 336 -26.31 -91.35 -4.40
C ARG A 336 -27.77 -91.16 -3.98
N ASP A 337 -28.05 -90.01 -3.36
CA ASP A 337 -28.75 -88.84 -3.94
C ASP A 337 -28.74 -87.74 -2.84
N SER A 338 -28.01 -86.62 -2.95
CA SER A 338 -28.22 -85.48 -3.86
C SER A 338 -26.92 -84.72 -4.10
#